data_AF-A0A7Y3I5R2-F1
#
_entry.id   AF-A0A7Y3I5R2-F1
#
_cell.length_a   1.000
_cell.length_b   1.000
_cell.length_c   1.000
_cell.angle_alpha   90.00
_cell.angle_beta   90.00
_cell.angle_gamma   90.00
#
_symmetry.space_group_name_H-M   'P 1'
#
loop_
_entity.id
_entity.type
_entity.pdbx_description
1 polymer ?
#
loop_
_entity_poly.entity_id
_entity_poly.type
_entity_poly.pdbx_seq_one_letter_code
_entity_poly.pdbx_strand_id
1 'polypeptide(L)'
;MATSDTEFSPTAAVLAWLWPGLGHISRGERHRGFLIMFGVLFLFLAGLLVGGLDCVDRKNDRLWFLAQSLCGPIAFVADFGNQRLVQTEPIDWHRDREARRQFLAGDPEIIEPLRRVGLGRVNEMGTLFVALAGLMNLVVILDAASPTRSGPS
;
A
#
# COMPACT_ATOMS: atom_id res chain seq x y z
N MET A 1 44.55 -7.11 1.27
CA MET A 1 43.86 -5.83 1.01
C MET A 1 42.44 -5.98 1.51
N ALA A 2 42.22 -5.56 2.75
CA ALA A 2 40.96 -5.74 3.48
C ALA A 2 40.16 -4.45 3.43
N THR A 3 38.99 -4.48 2.80
CA THR A 3 37.92 -3.47 2.90
C THR A 3 36.60 -4.25 2.87
N SER A 4 36.30 -4.98 3.94
CA SER A 4 34.94 -5.49 4.16
C SER A 4 34.33 -4.63 5.25
N ASP A 5 34.03 -3.39 4.89
CA ASP A 5 33.34 -2.50 5.77
C ASP A 5 31.98 -3.12 6.10
N THR A 6 31.68 -3.11 7.40
CA THR A 6 30.41 -3.56 7.99
C THR A 6 29.36 -2.50 7.70
N GLU A 7 29.16 -2.22 6.41
CA GLU A 7 28.49 -1.04 5.91
C GLU A 7 27.02 -1.32 5.62
N PHE A 8 26.22 -0.28 5.84
CA PHE A 8 24.85 -0.18 5.39
C PHE A 8 24.73 -0.70 3.94
N SER A 9 23.76 -1.58 3.67
CA SER A 9 23.60 -2.19 2.35
C SER A 9 22.47 -1.50 1.58
N PRO A 10 22.76 -0.41 0.82
CA PRO A 10 21.74 0.29 0.05
C PRO A 10 21.16 -0.60 -1.04
N THR A 11 21.95 -1.55 -1.55
CA THR A 11 21.50 -2.51 -2.55
C THR A 11 20.40 -3.43 -2.00
N ALA A 12 20.56 -3.96 -0.77
CA ALA A 12 19.53 -4.76 -0.13
C ALA A 12 18.24 -3.96 0.14
N ALA A 13 18.38 -2.68 0.49
CA ALA A 13 17.24 -1.78 0.67
C ALA A 13 16.46 -1.56 -0.63
N VAL A 14 17.16 -1.27 -1.73
CA VAL A 14 16.55 -1.09 -3.06
C VAL A 14 15.88 -2.38 -3.52
N LEU A 15 16.51 -3.54 -3.31
CA LEU A 15 15.91 -4.84 -3.63
C LEU A 15 14.64 -5.11 -2.81
N ALA A 16 14.64 -4.82 -1.51
CA ALA A 16 13.46 -4.93 -0.65
C ALA A 16 12.33 -3.97 -1.07
N TRP A 17 12.65 -2.80 -1.60
CA TRP A 17 11.65 -1.88 -2.14
C TRP A 17 11.13 -2.32 -3.51
N LEU A 18 11.99 -2.83 -4.39
CA LEU A 18 11.58 -3.33 -5.71
C LEU A 18 10.62 -4.51 -5.62
N TRP A 19 10.86 -5.40 -4.66
CA TRP A 19 9.98 -6.53 -4.40
C TRP A 19 10.02 -6.90 -2.92
N PRO A 20 8.85 -6.96 -2.23
CA PRO A 20 8.81 -7.31 -0.82
C PRO A 20 9.55 -8.62 -0.52
N GLY A 21 10.48 -8.58 0.44
CA GLY A 21 11.28 -9.74 0.87
C GLY A 21 12.53 -10.05 0.03
N LEU A 22 12.73 -9.38 -1.11
CA LEU A 22 13.87 -9.65 -2.01
C LEU A 22 15.22 -9.21 -1.40
N GLY A 23 15.22 -8.16 -0.58
CA GLY A 23 16.41 -7.72 0.17
C GLY A 23 16.98 -8.83 1.06
N HIS A 24 16.13 -9.47 1.87
CA HIS A 24 16.52 -10.59 2.75
C HIS A 24 16.96 -11.83 1.97
N ILE A 25 16.31 -12.13 0.83
CA ILE A 25 16.74 -13.22 -0.06
C ILE A 25 18.15 -12.96 -0.60
N SER A 26 18.44 -11.72 -1.02
CA SER A 26 19.76 -11.34 -1.54
C SER A 26 20.89 -11.47 -0.50
N ARG A 27 20.55 -11.33 0.78
CA ARG A 27 21.48 -11.50 1.91
C ARG A 27 21.62 -12.96 2.37
N GLY A 28 20.96 -13.91 1.72
CA GLY A 28 20.98 -15.33 2.08
C GLY A 28 19.93 -15.75 3.12
N GLU A 29 19.16 -14.81 3.67
CA GLU A 29 18.10 -15.05 4.65
C GLU A 29 16.78 -15.48 3.98
N ARG A 30 16.84 -16.55 3.16
CA ARG A 30 15.74 -16.96 2.26
C ARG A 30 14.42 -17.19 2.99
N HIS A 31 14.44 -17.88 4.14
CA HIS A 31 13.22 -18.17 4.89
C HIS A 31 12.52 -16.88 5.36
N ARG A 32 13.28 -15.92 5.92
CA ARG A 32 12.74 -14.62 6.34
C ARG A 32 12.22 -13.83 5.14
N GLY A 33 12.98 -13.80 4.05
CA GLY A 33 12.56 -13.13 2.82
C GLY A 33 11.25 -13.67 2.26
N PHE A 34 11.05 -15.00 2.26
CA PHE A 34 9.78 -15.58 1.83
C PHE A 34 8.62 -15.24 2.76
N LEU A 35 8.80 -15.32 4.08
CA LEU A 35 7.76 -14.93 5.04
C LEU A 35 7.32 -13.47 4.86
N ILE A 36 8.28 -12.58 4.69
CA ILE A 36 8.03 -11.15 4.43
C ILE A 36 7.28 -10.98 3.10
N MET A 37 7.76 -11.62 2.04
CA MET A 37 7.15 -11.53 0.71
C MET A 37 5.68 -11.96 0.77
N PHE A 38 5.39 -13.13 1.33
CA PHE A 38 4.01 -13.62 1.43
C PHE A 38 3.17 -12.73 2.35
N GLY A 39 3.70 -12.28 3.49
CA GLY A 39 2.96 -11.41 4.41
C GLY A 39 2.58 -10.07 3.79
N VAL A 40 3.54 -9.36 3.19
CA VAL A 40 3.30 -8.05 2.57
C VAL A 40 2.42 -8.18 1.34
N LEU A 41 2.70 -9.14 0.44
CA LEU A 41 1.89 -9.32 -0.77
C LEU A 41 0.47 -9.78 -0.43
N PHE A 42 0.31 -10.68 0.54
CA PHE A 42 -1.02 -11.09 0.99
C PHE A 42 -1.80 -9.89 1.54
N LEU A 43 -1.19 -9.07 2.40
CA LEU A 43 -1.85 -7.91 2.98
C LEU A 43 -2.23 -6.88 1.91
N PHE A 44 -1.33 -6.63 0.95
CA PHE A 44 -1.56 -5.73 -0.18
C PHE A 44 -2.71 -6.24 -1.08
N LEU A 45 -2.66 -7.51 -1.47
CA LEU A 45 -3.69 -8.13 -2.31
C LEU A 45 -5.03 -8.23 -1.59
N ALA A 46 -5.03 -8.54 -0.29
CA ALA A 46 -6.25 -8.51 0.52
C ALA A 46 -6.86 -7.11 0.54
N GLY A 47 -6.04 -6.06 0.65
CA GLY A 47 -6.49 -4.68 0.54
C GLY A 47 -7.16 -4.37 -0.80
N LEU A 48 -6.54 -4.78 -1.92
CA LEU A 48 -7.12 -4.64 -3.25
C LEU A 48 -8.40 -5.47 -3.45
N LEU A 49 -8.46 -6.68 -2.88
CA LEU A 49 -9.64 -7.54 -2.96
C LEU A 49 -10.81 -6.99 -2.15
N VAL A 50 -10.53 -6.34 -1.01
CA VAL A 50 -11.55 -5.72 -0.16
C VAL A 50 -12.00 -4.38 -0.73
N GLY A 51 -11.07 -3.48 -1.06
CA GLY A 51 -11.38 -2.10 -1.47
C GLY A 51 -11.49 -1.86 -2.98
N GLY A 52 -11.10 -2.82 -3.82
CA GLY A 52 -10.98 -2.62 -5.27
C GLY A 52 -9.72 -1.82 -5.66
N LEU A 53 -9.62 -1.42 -6.92
CA LEU A 53 -8.50 -0.59 -7.40
C LEU A 53 -8.58 0.86 -6.89
N ASP A 54 -9.79 1.34 -6.58
CA ASP A 54 -10.08 2.68 -6.07
C ASP A 54 -9.36 2.99 -4.76
N CYS A 55 -8.97 1.98 -3.99
CA CYS A 55 -8.27 2.16 -2.72
C CYS A 55 -6.81 2.61 -2.88
N VAL A 56 -6.27 2.55 -4.10
CA VAL A 56 -4.93 3.03 -4.46
C VAL A 56 -5.07 4.20 -5.43
N ASP A 57 -5.14 5.41 -4.88
CA ASP A 57 -5.31 6.64 -5.67
C ASP A 57 -4.25 7.68 -5.30
N ARG A 58 -3.31 7.94 -6.21
CA ARG A 58 -2.31 8.99 -6.04
C ARG A 58 -2.87 10.41 -6.18
N LYS A 59 -3.97 10.62 -6.91
CA LYS A 59 -4.49 11.97 -7.21
C LYS A 59 -5.29 12.53 -6.04
N ASN A 60 -6.19 11.73 -5.46
CA ASN A 60 -7.00 12.16 -4.32
C ASN A 60 -6.30 11.96 -2.98
N ASP A 61 -5.62 10.82 -2.81
CA ASP A 61 -5.15 10.36 -1.51
C ASP A 61 -3.62 10.31 -1.43
N ARG A 62 -2.96 11.41 -1.83
CA ARG A 62 -1.49 11.51 -1.92
C ARG A 62 -0.74 11.00 -0.68
N LEU A 63 -1.25 11.30 0.52
CA LEU A 63 -0.61 10.88 1.77
C LEU A 63 -0.74 9.36 1.98
N TRP A 64 -1.89 8.77 1.67
CA TRP A 64 -2.09 7.33 1.69
C TRP A 64 -1.24 6.65 0.62
N PHE A 65 -1.23 7.19 -0.60
CA PHE A 65 -0.43 6.67 -1.69
C PHE A 65 1.07 6.69 -1.38
N LEU A 66 1.56 7.69 -0.64
CA LEU A 66 2.95 7.71 -0.19
C LEU A 66 3.28 6.45 0.64
N ALA A 67 2.42 6.08 1.59
CA ALA A 67 2.60 4.85 2.36
C ALA A 67 2.51 3.61 1.46
N GLN A 68 1.52 3.56 0.56
CA GLN A 68 1.33 2.42 -0.34
C GLN A 68 2.51 2.24 -1.31
N SER A 69 3.12 3.32 -1.78
CA SER A 69 4.28 3.31 -2.69
C SER A 69 5.52 2.64 -2.11
N LEU A 70 5.57 2.44 -0.79
CA LEU A 70 6.62 1.71 -0.10
C LEU A 70 6.56 0.21 -0.35
N CYS A 71 5.41 -0.33 -0.80
CA CYS A 71 5.34 -1.69 -1.36
C CYS A 71 6.08 -1.83 -2.70
N GLY A 72 6.57 -0.74 -3.28
CA GLY A 72 7.34 -0.77 -4.51
C GLY A 72 6.52 -0.57 -5.77
N PRO A 73 7.04 -1.02 -6.93
CA PRO A 73 6.39 -0.90 -8.24
C PRO A 73 4.96 -1.44 -8.29
N ILE A 74 4.62 -2.43 -7.47
CA ILE A 74 3.26 -3.02 -7.42
C ILE A 74 2.18 -1.99 -7.07
N ALA A 75 2.49 -1.00 -6.22
CA ALA A 75 1.55 0.07 -5.88
C ALA A 75 1.29 1.02 -7.05
N PHE A 76 2.32 1.30 -7.86
CA PHE A 76 2.19 2.11 -9.06
C PHE A 76 1.40 1.39 -10.15
N VAL A 77 1.57 0.07 -10.28
CA VAL A 77 0.77 -0.74 -11.20
C VAL A 77 -0.70 -0.72 -10.80
N ALA A 78 -1.00 -0.80 -9.50
CA ALA A 78 -2.37 -0.69 -9.00
C ALA A 78 -2.97 0.71 -9.25
N ASP A 79 -2.25 1.80 -8.94
CA ASP A 79 -2.67 3.19 -9.25
C ASP A 79 -2.90 3.41 -10.75
N PHE A 80 -2.04 2.84 -11.59
CA PHE A 80 -2.21 2.89 -13.03
C PHE A 80 -3.46 2.15 -13.51
N GLY A 81 -3.75 0.98 -12.91
CA GLY A 81 -5.00 0.25 -13.12
C GLY A 81 -6.20 1.08 -12.71
N ASN A 82 -6.17 1.69 -11.52
CA ASN A 82 -7.21 2.58 -11.01
C ASN A 82 -7.48 3.74 -11.98
N GLN A 83 -6.43 4.45 -12.41
CA GLN A 83 -6.57 5.59 -13.33
C GLN A 83 -7.12 5.21 -14.70
N ARG A 84 -6.92 3.97 -15.17
CA ARG A 84 -7.40 3.51 -16.47
C ARG A 84 -8.78 2.87 -16.46
N LEU A 85 -9.11 2.15 -15.39
CA LEU A 85 -10.30 1.32 -15.33
C LEU A 85 -11.42 1.97 -14.52
N VAL A 86 -11.09 2.90 -13.62
CA VAL A 86 -12.04 3.48 -12.66
C VAL A 86 -12.22 4.97 -12.93
N GLN A 87 -11.12 5.74 -13.01
CA GLN A 87 -11.18 7.20 -13.13
C GLN A 87 -11.27 7.72 -14.57
N THR A 88 -12.01 7.01 -15.44
CA THR A 88 -12.28 7.50 -16.81
C THR A 88 -13.22 8.71 -16.84
N GLU A 89 -13.97 8.96 -15.76
CA GLU A 89 -14.75 10.18 -15.57
C GLU A 89 -13.99 11.13 -14.61
N PRO A 90 -13.76 12.41 -14.95
CA PRO A 90 -13.23 13.38 -14.00
C PRO A 90 -14.14 13.42 -12.77
N ILE A 91 -13.60 13.16 -11.58
CA ILE A 91 -14.35 13.33 -10.32
C ILE A 91 -14.69 14.81 -10.18
N ASP A 92 -15.90 15.17 -10.57
CA ASP A 92 -16.46 16.51 -10.37
C ASP A 92 -16.99 16.61 -8.94
N TRP A 93 -16.13 17.06 -8.04
CA TRP A 93 -16.47 17.25 -6.63
C TRP A 93 -17.67 18.15 -6.40
N HIS A 94 -17.98 19.06 -7.31
CA HIS A 94 -19.12 19.95 -7.17
C HIS A 94 -20.41 19.21 -7.52
N ARG A 95 -20.43 18.55 -8.68
CA ARG A 95 -21.56 17.71 -9.09
C ARG A 95 -21.81 16.56 -8.14
N ASP A 96 -20.77 15.92 -7.62
CA ASP A 96 -20.90 14.76 -6.73
C ASP A 96 -21.33 15.17 -5.31
N ARG A 97 -20.85 16.33 -4.82
CA ARG A 97 -21.35 16.92 -3.55
C ARG A 97 -22.79 17.41 -3.67
N GLU A 98 -23.18 17.98 -4.81
CA GLU A 98 -24.54 18.41 -5.07
C GLU A 98 -25.49 17.22 -5.22
N ALA A 99 -25.13 16.22 -6.02
CA ALA A 99 -25.88 14.98 -6.16
C ALA A 99 -26.02 14.26 -4.83
N ARG A 100 -24.95 14.19 -4.03
CA ARG A 100 -24.99 13.64 -2.67
C ARG A 100 -25.83 14.48 -1.73
N ARG A 101 -25.75 15.81 -1.76
CA ARG A 101 -26.63 16.68 -0.96
C ARG A 101 -28.09 16.51 -1.34
N GLN A 102 -28.39 16.44 -2.63
CA GLN A 102 -29.74 16.32 -3.16
C GLN A 102 -30.33 14.93 -2.86
N PHE A 103 -29.52 13.87 -2.95
CA PHE A 103 -29.88 12.53 -2.49
C PHE A 103 -30.12 12.49 -0.98
N LEU A 104 -29.19 13.04 -0.17
CA LEU A 104 -29.29 13.09 1.29
C LEU A 104 -30.39 14.04 1.81
N ALA A 105 -30.92 14.92 0.96
CA ALA A 105 -32.11 15.75 1.25
C ALA A 105 -33.43 15.00 0.98
N GLY A 106 -33.36 13.77 0.49
CA GLY A 106 -34.50 12.86 0.33
C GLY A 106 -35.05 12.34 1.67
N ASP A 107 -35.98 11.40 1.58
CA ASP A 107 -36.79 10.92 2.70
C ASP A 107 -35.93 10.45 3.91
N PRO A 108 -36.10 11.01 5.13
CA PRO A 108 -35.21 10.73 6.27
C PRO A 108 -35.13 9.24 6.63
N GLU A 109 -36.22 8.50 6.42
CA GLU A 109 -36.32 7.07 6.70
C GLU A 109 -35.42 6.21 5.78
N ILE A 110 -35.18 6.68 4.55
CA ILE A 110 -34.29 6.02 3.58
C ILE A 110 -32.84 6.50 3.79
N ILE A 111 -32.65 7.79 4.09
CA ILE A 111 -31.31 8.41 4.16
C ILE A 111 -30.54 8.07 5.45
N GLU A 112 -31.21 7.91 6.59
CA GLU A 112 -30.54 7.57 7.85
C GLU A 112 -29.75 6.24 7.79
N PRO A 113 -30.32 5.14 7.26
CA PRO A 113 -29.58 3.89 7.06
C PRO A 113 -28.43 4.03 6.06
N LEU A 114 -28.66 4.74 4.94
CA LEU A 114 -27.66 4.95 3.88
C LEU A 114 -26.48 5.82 4.33
N ARG A 115 -26.70 6.76 5.26
CA ARG A 115 -25.61 7.51 5.90
C ARG A 115 -24.69 6.58 6.70
N ARG A 116 -25.22 5.47 7.24
CA ARG A 116 -24.46 4.48 8.03
C ARG A 116 -23.81 3.38 7.16
N VAL A 117 -24.39 3.06 6.00
CA VAL A 117 -23.93 2.04 5.04
C VAL A 117 -23.37 2.75 3.80
N GLY A 118 -22.08 3.03 3.65
CA GLY A 118 -20.92 2.19 3.96
C GLY A 118 -20.04 1.92 2.72
N LEU A 119 -20.36 2.44 1.53
CA LEU A 119 -19.49 2.28 0.34
C LEU A 119 -18.10 2.91 0.55
N GLY A 120 -18.01 4.04 1.25
CA GLY A 120 -16.73 4.61 1.67
C GLY A 120 -15.98 3.71 2.67
N ARG A 121 -16.71 2.96 3.51
CA ARG A 121 -16.09 2.15 4.56
C ARG A 121 -15.31 0.96 4.00
N VAL A 122 -15.81 0.30 2.96
CA VAL A 122 -15.10 -0.85 2.37
C VAL A 122 -13.84 -0.39 1.62
N ASN A 123 -13.94 0.71 0.86
CA ASN A 123 -12.78 1.31 0.21
C ASN A 123 -11.73 1.77 1.23
N GLU A 124 -12.15 2.47 2.29
CA GLU A 124 -11.27 2.90 3.39
C GLU A 124 -10.54 1.71 4.05
N MET A 125 -11.22 0.58 4.25
CA MET A 125 -10.59 -0.62 4.79
C MET A 125 -9.55 -1.20 3.83
N GLY A 126 -9.83 -1.19 2.52
CA GLY A 126 -8.83 -1.51 1.49
C GLY A 126 -7.63 -0.58 1.55
N THR A 127 -7.86 0.73 1.58
CA THR A 127 -6.81 1.76 1.65
C THR A 127 -5.91 1.55 2.86
N LEU A 128 -6.51 1.25 4.02
CA LEU A 128 -5.79 0.94 5.26
C LEU A 128 -4.93 -0.32 5.12
N PHE A 129 -5.44 -1.40 4.53
CA PHE A 129 -4.68 -2.64 4.33
C PHE A 129 -3.47 -2.43 3.42
N VAL A 130 -3.67 -1.77 2.28
CA VAL A 130 -2.57 -1.47 1.33
C VAL A 130 -1.55 -0.52 1.97
N ALA A 131 -1.99 0.49 2.72
CA ALA A 131 -1.10 1.40 3.42
C ALA A 131 -0.30 0.68 4.51
N LEU A 132 -0.93 -0.19 5.29
CA LEU A 132 -0.26 -1.03 6.29
C LEU A 132 0.77 -1.96 5.63
N ALA A 133 0.45 -2.58 4.50
CA ALA A 133 1.41 -3.37 3.73
C ALA A 133 2.64 -2.53 3.35
N GLY A 134 2.43 -1.30 2.89
CA GLY A 134 3.52 -0.37 2.56
C GLY A 134 4.37 0.01 3.77
N LEU A 135 3.76 0.33 4.90
CA LEU A 135 4.46 0.64 6.15
C LEU A 135 5.22 -0.59 6.70
N MET A 136 4.68 -1.80 6.54
CA MET A 136 5.40 -3.03 6.87
C MET A 136 6.59 -3.25 5.94
N ASN A 137 6.43 -2.98 4.64
CA ASN A 137 7.55 -3.07 3.72
C ASN A 137 8.63 -2.02 4.02
N LEU A 138 8.27 -0.83 4.52
CA LEU A 138 9.25 0.15 5.00
C LEU A 138 10.14 -0.40 6.13
N VAL A 139 9.53 -1.04 7.13
CA VAL A 139 10.29 -1.66 8.24
C VAL A 139 11.25 -2.71 7.69
N VAL A 140 10.79 -3.53 6.75
CA VAL A 140 11.60 -4.54 6.06
C VAL A 140 12.75 -3.92 5.26
N ILE A 141 12.50 -2.83 4.54
CA ILE A 141 13.54 -2.12 3.77
C ILE A 141 14.64 -1.61 4.72
N LEU A 142 14.26 -1.01 5.86
CA LEU A 142 15.19 -0.53 6.87
C LEU A 142 15.97 -1.68 7.54
N ASP A 143 15.30 -2.78 7.82
CA ASP A 143 15.91 -3.99 8.37
C ASP A 143 16.92 -4.61 7.38
N ALA A 144 16.54 -4.74 6.10
CA ALA A 144 17.42 -5.23 5.04
C ALA A 144 18.65 -4.34 4.81
N ALA A 145 18.50 -3.03 5.04
CA ALA A 145 19.59 -2.06 4.89
C ALA A 145 20.58 -2.09 6.07
N SER A 146 20.12 -2.55 7.24
CA SER A 146 20.93 -2.56 8.46
C SER A 146 22.07 -3.60 8.40
N PRO A 147 23.23 -3.33 9.04
CA PRO A 147 24.32 -4.31 9.12
C PRO A 147 23.92 -5.53 9.96
N THR A 148 24.27 -6.74 9.52
CA THR A 148 24.07 -7.95 10.33
C THR A 148 25.15 -7.97 11.41
N ARG A 149 24.79 -7.90 12.69
CA ARG A 149 25.77 -8.04 13.78
C ARG A 149 26.25 -9.49 13.86
N SER A 150 27.49 -9.73 13.44
CA SER A 150 28.22 -10.95 13.76
C SER A 150 28.50 -10.96 15.26
N GLY A 151 27.87 -11.86 16.02
CA GLY A 151 28.23 -12.09 17.42
C GLY A 151 29.64 -12.70 17.52
N PRO A 152 30.42 -12.39 18.58
CA PRO A 152 31.71 -13.05 18.79
C PRO A 152 31.48 -14.54 19.06
N SER A 153 32.13 -15.39 18.24
CA SER A 153 32.25 -16.84 18.42
C SER A 153 33.27 -17.17 19.49
#